data_AF-A0A3D0GKI7-F1
#
_entry.id   AF-A0A3D0GKI7-F1
#
_cell.length_a   1.000
_cell.length_b   1.000
_cell.length_c   1.000
_cell.angle_alpha   90.00
_cell.angle_beta   90.00
_cell.angle_gamma   90.00
#
_symmetry.space_group_name_H-M   'P 1'
#
loop_
_entity.id
_entity.type
_entity.pdbx_description
1 polymer ?
#
loop_
_entity_poly.entity_id
_entity_poly.type
_entity_poly.pdbx_seq_one_letter_code
_entity_poly.pdbx_strand_id
1 'polypeptide(L)'
;MKISSSIVLFIMTMFVSSLSLAQDLEIGSSFEGNFSIDAMHTMDGSNYQVAASGEAGEYGRVYLSYTFSNKLSLNEMGEFTGYAWTQSGEDIVTATLQGVWKKNGAVFDMYTFDAVSNGLINVATGKMDLVNRTMKFKVAPLK
;
A
#
# COMPACT_ATOMS: atom_id res chain seq x y z
N MET A 1 -25.24 49.99 1.41
CA MET A 1 -24.58 49.47 0.19
C MET A 1 -25.55 48.49 -0.47
N LYS A 2 -26.06 48.77 -1.68
CA LYS A 2 -27.00 47.85 -2.36
C LYS A 2 -26.20 46.79 -3.08
N ILE A 3 -26.29 45.53 -2.64
CA ILE A 3 -25.66 44.39 -3.31
C ILE A 3 -26.44 44.14 -4.61
N SER A 4 -25.76 44.10 -5.75
CA SER A 4 -26.41 43.89 -7.04
C SER A 4 -26.74 42.41 -7.25
N SER A 5 -27.81 42.11 -7.99
CA SER A 5 -28.24 40.74 -8.31
C SER A 5 -27.13 39.91 -8.95
N SER A 6 -26.25 40.55 -9.74
CA SER A 6 -25.09 39.90 -10.36
C SER A 6 -24.03 39.44 -9.35
N ILE A 7 -23.85 40.16 -8.25
CA ILE A 7 -22.94 39.76 -7.16
C ILE A 7 -23.52 38.55 -6.41
N VAL A 8 -24.84 38.53 -6.20
CA VAL A 8 -25.53 37.38 -5.58
C VAL A 8 -25.41 36.14 -6.46
N LEU A 9 -25.61 36.27 -7.77
CA LEU A 9 -25.49 35.16 -8.72
C LEU A 9 -24.05 34.63 -8.80
N PHE A 10 -23.04 35.52 -8.79
CA PHE A 10 -21.63 35.13 -8.78
C PHE A 10 -21.23 34.41 -7.48
N ILE A 11 -21.74 34.84 -6.33
CA ILE A 11 -21.49 34.14 -5.05
C ILE A 11 -22.15 32.76 -5.08
N MET A 12 -23.37 32.65 -5.62
CA MET A 12 -24.10 31.39 -5.69
C MET A 12 -23.39 30.36 -6.60
N THR A 13 -22.76 30.79 -7.70
CA THR A 13 -22.00 29.89 -8.58
C THR A 13 -20.69 29.40 -7.97
N MET A 14 -20.03 30.20 -7.10
CA MET A 14 -18.84 29.74 -6.36
C MET A 14 -19.15 28.70 -5.27
N PHE A 15 -20.37 28.69 -4.73
CA PHE A 15 -20.78 27.70 -3.72
C PHE A 15 -21.17 26.34 -4.32
N VAL A 16 -21.53 26.28 -5.61
CA VAL A 16 -21.92 25.02 -6.26
C VAL A 16 -20.70 24.25 -6.80
N SER A 17 -19.57 24.92 -7.05
CA SER A 17 -18.36 24.29 -7.60
C SER A 17 -17.51 23.52 -6.59
N SER A 18 -17.85 23.53 -5.30
CA SER A 18 -17.13 22.77 -4.25
C SER A 18 -17.64 21.34 -4.05
N LEU A 19 -18.55 20.85 -4.89
CA LEU A 19 -18.89 19.43 -4.95
C LEU A 19 -17.76 18.64 -5.64
N SER A 20 -16.63 18.52 -4.95
CA SER A 20 -15.55 17.63 -5.37
C SER A 20 -16.01 16.19 -5.20
N LEU A 21 -16.26 15.49 -6.30
CA LEU A 21 -16.26 14.04 -6.34
C LEU A 21 -14.79 13.60 -6.19
N ALA A 22 -14.35 13.38 -4.95
CA ALA A 22 -13.08 12.70 -4.72
C ALA A 22 -13.24 11.22 -5.12
N GLN A 23 -12.20 10.63 -5.70
CA GLN A 23 -12.15 9.16 -5.78
C GLN A 23 -12.05 8.65 -4.35
N ASP A 24 -13.06 7.91 -3.92
CA ASP A 24 -13.03 7.20 -2.64
C ASP A 24 -12.84 5.70 -2.91
N LEU A 25 -12.15 5.04 -2.00
CA LEU A 25 -12.00 3.60 -1.98
C LEU A 25 -12.82 3.08 -0.81
N GLU A 26 -13.95 2.44 -1.10
CA GLU A 26 -14.69 1.76 -0.05
C GLU A 26 -13.84 0.59 0.47
N ILE A 27 -13.40 0.67 1.72
CA ILE A 27 -12.59 -0.36 2.37
C ILE A 27 -13.38 -1.09 3.45
N GLY A 28 -13.10 -2.38 3.61
CA GLY A 28 -13.60 -3.21 4.70
C GLY A 28 -12.86 -3.00 6.01
N SER A 29 -13.17 -3.87 6.98
CA SER A 29 -12.49 -3.85 8.28
C SER A 29 -11.01 -4.16 8.10
N SER A 30 -10.15 -3.34 8.73
CA SER A 30 -8.71 -3.50 8.62
C SER A 30 -8.15 -4.52 9.62
N PHE A 31 -7.07 -5.21 9.23
CA PHE A 31 -6.26 -6.05 10.10
C PHE A 31 -4.76 -5.69 9.96
N GLU A 32 -3.94 -6.21 10.87
CA GLU A 32 -2.49 -5.99 10.85
C GLU A 32 -1.75 -7.16 10.22
N GLY A 33 -0.71 -6.83 9.44
CA GLY A 33 0.34 -7.75 9.01
C GLY A 33 1.65 -7.37 9.68
N ASN A 34 2.24 -8.29 10.46
CA ASN A 34 3.47 -8.07 11.21
C ASN A 34 4.52 -9.08 10.75
N PHE A 35 5.56 -8.59 10.07
CA PHE A 35 6.58 -9.41 9.41
C PHE A 35 8.00 -9.07 9.87
N SER A 36 8.85 -10.09 9.86
CA SER A 36 10.30 -9.97 10.04
C SER A 36 11.01 -10.18 8.71
N ILE A 37 12.04 -9.38 8.45
CA ILE A 37 12.86 -9.48 7.23
C ILE A 37 13.88 -10.60 7.41
N ASP A 38 13.69 -11.67 6.64
CA ASP A 38 14.51 -12.87 6.68
C ASP A 38 15.80 -12.68 5.90
N ALA A 39 15.71 -12.09 4.70
CA ALA A 39 16.85 -11.81 3.84
C ALA A 39 16.62 -10.59 2.94
N MET A 40 17.72 -9.92 2.58
CA MET A 40 17.73 -8.86 1.58
C MET A 40 19.00 -8.98 0.75
N HIS A 41 18.87 -8.88 -0.57
CA HIS A 41 20.00 -8.93 -1.50
C HIS A 41 19.74 -8.10 -2.75
N THR A 42 20.78 -7.89 -3.55
CA THR A 42 20.70 -7.30 -4.87
C THR A 42 21.63 -8.08 -5.80
N MET A 43 21.25 -8.20 -7.07
CA MET A 43 22.05 -8.87 -8.10
C MET A 43 22.72 -7.87 -9.05
N ASP A 44 22.20 -6.66 -9.16
CA ASP A 44 22.60 -5.63 -10.14
C ASP A 44 22.99 -4.29 -9.47
N GLY A 45 22.93 -4.22 -8.13
CA GLY A 45 23.18 -3.00 -7.36
C GLY A 45 22.09 -1.93 -7.46
N SER A 46 21.01 -2.19 -8.20
CA SER A 46 19.95 -1.22 -8.51
C SER A 46 18.58 -1.67 -8.01
N ASN A 47 18.26 -2.95 -8.20
CA ASN A 47 17.03 -3.58 -7.73
C ASN A 47 17.33 -4.43 -6.49
N TYR A 48 16.42 -4.41 -5.52
CA TYR A 48 16.61 -5.09 -4.24
C TYR A 48 15.53 -6.13 -4.04
N GLN A 49 15.93 -7.37 -3.74
CA GLN A 49 15.04 -8.45 -3.39
C GLN A 49 14.96 -8.59 -1.86
N VAL A 50 13.75 -8.68 -1.33
CA VAL A 50 13.48 -8.84 0.11
C VAL A 50 12.61 -10.06 0.32
N ALA A 51 12.99 -10.93 1.26
CA ALA A 51 12.16 -12.01 1.76
C ALA A 51 11.77 -11.71 3.22
N ALA A 52 10.50 -11.93 3.56
CA ALA A 52 10.00 -11.70 4.91
C ALA A 52 8.92 -12.74 5.26
N SER A 53 8.74 -12.99 6.55
CA SER A 53 7.71 -13.90 7.05
C SER A 53 7.10 -13.37 8.34
N GLY A 54 5.83 -13.71 8.59
CA GLY A 54 5.07 -13.09 9.67
C GLY A 54 3.63 -13.57 9.75
N GLU A 55 2.85 -12.90 10.59
CA GLU A 55 1.43 -13.17 10.78
C GLU A 55 0.58 -12.03 10.20
N ALA A 56 -0.52 -12.35 9.51
CA ALA A 56 -1.38 -11.35 8.88
C ALA A 56 -2.87 -11.67 9.06
N GLY A 57 -3.48 -11.11 10.11
CA GLY A 57 -4.91 -11.31 10.41
C GLY A 57 -5.35 -12.77 10.34
N GLU A 58 -6.44 -13.03 9.64
CA GLU A 58 -7.00 -14.39 9.46
C GLU A 58 -6.19 -15.25 8.48
N TYR A 59 -5.27 -14.67 7.70
CA TYR A 59 -4.37 -15.44 6.83
C TYR A 59 -3.32 -16.23 7.61
N GLY A 60 -3.10 -15.91 8.89
CA GLY A 60 -2.09 -16.53 9.73
C GLY A 60 -0.68 -16.29 9.17
N ARG A 61 0.13 -17.36 9.14
CA ARG A 61 1.54 -17.29 8.75
C ARG A 61 1.70 -17.08 7.25
N VAL A 62 2.18 -15.90 6.88
CA VAL A 62 2.40 -15.49 5.49
C VAL A 62 3.90 -15.36 5.20
N TYR A 63 4.30 -15.79 4.00
CA TYR A 63 5.64 -15.60 3.44
C TYR A 63 5.56 -14.62 2.27
N LEU A 64 6.45 -13.63 2.29
CA LEU A 64 6.51 -12.52 1.35
C LEU A 64 7.84 -12.55 0.60
N SER A 65 7.77 -12.25 -0.69
CA SER A 65 8.93 -11.87 -1.50
C SER A 65 8.62 -10.56 -2.23
N TYR A 66 9.53 -9.60 -2.16
CA TYR A 66 9.45 -8.33 -2.88
C TYR A 66 10.66 -8.13 -3.78
N THR A 67 10.45 -7.44 -4.89
CA THR A 67 11.48 -6.83 -5.73
C THR A 67 11.19 -5.33 -5.79
N PHE A 68 12.08 -4.55 -5.18
CA PHE A 68 12.07 -3.09 -5.22
C PHE A 68 12.85 -2.60 -6.44
N SER A 69 12.27 -1.65 -7.17
CA SER A 69 12.88 -0.97 -8.30
C SER A 69 12.68 0.55 -8.23
N ASN A 70 13.37 1.28 -9.11
CA ASN A 70 13.25 2.72 -9.22
C ASN A 70 13.39 3.18 -10.68
N LYS A 71 12.36 2.91 -11.47
CA LYS A 71 12.35 3.16 -12.93
C LYS A 71 12.53 4.64 -13.29
N LEU A 72 12.09 5.54 -12.42
CA LEU A 72 12.20 6.98 -12.63
C LEU A 72 13.48 7.59 -12.02
N SER A 73 14.35 6.78 -11.41
CA SER A 73 15.60 7.24 -10.76
C SER A 73 15.36 8.34 -9.72
N LEU A 74 14.28 8.22 -8.94
CA LEU A 74 13.90 9.18 -7.91
C LEU A 74 14.68 8.94 -6.61
N ASN A 75 15.09 9.99 -5.92
CA ASN A 75 15.96 9.83 -4.73
C ASN A 75 15.25 9.22 -3.52
N GLU A 76 13.94 9.42 -3.39
CA GLU A 76 13.21 9.14 -2.15
C GLU A 76 11.95 8.30 -2.37
N MET A 77 11.72 7.78 -3.57
CA MET A 77 10.58 6.92 -3.85
C MET A 77 10.85 6.02 -5.05
N GLY A 78 10.03 5.00 -5.20
CA GLY A 78 10.08 4.08 -6.32
C GLY A 78 8.91 3.12 -6.26
N GLU A 79 9.06 1.99 -6.96
CA GLU A 79 8.01 0.98 -7.08
C GLU A 79 8.52 -0.39 -6.63
N PHE A 80 7.59 -1.29 -6.36
CA PHE A 80 7.89 -2.68 -6.09
C PHE A 80 6.82 -3.61 -6.65
N THR A 81 7.24 -4.84 -6.92
CA THR A 81 6.35 -5.97 -7.09
C THR A 81 6.67 -7.01 -6.03
N GLY A 82 5.72 -7.90 -5.76
CA GLY A 82 5.92 -8.97 -4.80
C GLY A 82 4.93 -10.10 -4.96
N TYR A 83 5.13 -11.10 -4.12
CA TYR A 83 4.32 -12.29 -4.03
C TYR A 83 4.17 -12.67 -2.55
N ALA A 84 2.95 -12.99 -2.15
CA ALA A 84 2.64 -13.51 -0.82
C ALA A 84 2.01 -14.90 -0.96
N TRP A 85 2.24 -15.75 0.04
CA TRP A 85 1.46 -16.97 0.19
C TRP A 85 1.37 -17.42 1.64
N THR A 86 0.30 -18.13 1.96
CA THR A 86 0.08 -18.80 3.24
C THR A 86 -0.55 -20.17 2.97
N GLN A 87 -0.38 -21.07 3.93
CA GLN A 87 -1.06 -22.35 3.95
C GLN A 87 -1.74 -22.53 5.30
N SER A 88 -3.04 -22.81 5.27
CA SER A 88 -3.85 -23.18 6.44
C SER A 88 -4.46 -24.57 6.20
N GLY A 89 -3.87 -25.59 6.80
CA GLY A 89 -4.25 -26.98 6.50
C GLY A 89 -3.96 -27.34 5.03
N GLU A 90 -5.01 -27.70 4.28
CA GLU A 90 -4.92 -28.01 2.84
C GLU A 90 -5.12 -26.77 1.95
N ASP A 91 -5.61 -25.67 2.51
CA ASP A 91 -5.90 -24.45 1.76
C ASP A 91 -4.63 -23.61 1.58
N ILE A 92 -4.32 -23.26 0.33
CA ILE A 92 -3.23 -22.36 -0.03
C ILE A 92 -3.85 -21.07 -0.58
N VAL A 93 -3.47 -19.94 0.02
CA VAL A 93 -3.85 -18.61 -0.46
C VAL A 93 -2.60 -17.90 -0.93
N THR A 94 -2.66 -17.32 -2.13
CA THR A 94 -1.54 -16.60 -2.75
C THR A 94 -1.97 -15.18 -3.12
N ALA A 95 -1.03 -14.24 -3.19
CA ALA A 95 -1.32 -12.91 -3.69
C ALA A 95 -0.16 -12.34 -4.49
N THR A 96 -0.47 -11.51 -5.49
CA THR A 96 0.52 -10.63 -6.13
C THR A 96 0.42 -9.25 -5.51
N LEU A 97 1.57 -8.66 -5.16
CA LEU A 97 1.66 -7.40 -4.45
C LEU A 97 2.26 -6.35 -5.38
N GLN A 98 1.61 -5.20 -5.56
CA GLN A 98 2.08 -4.15 -6.47
C GLN A 98 1.89 -2.79 -5.84
N GLY A 99 2.98 -2.04 -5.73
CA GLY A 99 2.94 -0.81 -4.97
C GLY A 99 4.10 0.13 -5.20
N VAL A 100 4.08 1.20 -4.42
CA VAL A 100 5.12 2.22 -4.36
C VAL A 100 5.63 2.37 -2.94
N TRP A 101 6.88 2.76 -2.83
CA TRP A 101 7.52 3.08 -1.56
C TRP A 101 7.98 4.53 -1.56
N LYS A 102 8.02 5.13 -0.38
CA LYS A 102 8.57 6.47 -0.15
C LYS A 102 9.43 6.45 1.11
N LYS A 103 10.63 7.03 1.02
CA LYS A 103 11.52 7.20 2.15
C LYS A 103 10.92 8.21 3.13
N ASN A 104 10.93 7.87 4.41
CA ASN A 104 10.48 8.71 5.51
C ASN A 104 11.51 8.62 6.65
N GLY A 105 12.56 9.45 6.55
CA GLY A 105 13.70 9.39 7.44
C GLY A 105 14.44 8.05 7.32
N ALA A 106 14.40 7.24 8.39
CA ALA A 106 15.06 5.95 8.47
C ALA A 106 14.19 4.75 8.03
N VAL A 107 12.88 4.99 7.81
CA VAL A 107 11.93 3.95 7.39
C VAL A 107 11.41 4.23 5.98
N PHE A 108 10.83 3.20 5.37
CA PHE A 108 10.19 3.30 4.05
C PHE A 108 8.69 3.08 4.23
N ASP A 109 7.90 4.12 3.95
CA ASP A 109 6.45 3.99 3.86
C ASP A 109 6.10 3.26 2.56
N MET A 110 5.20 2.29 2.63
CA MET A 110 4.78 1.43 1.53
C MET A 110 3.28 1.54 1.29
N TYR A 111 2.86 1.54 0.03
CA TYR A 111 1.46 1.63 -0.40
C TYR A 111 1.23 0.63 -1.51
N THR A 112 0.29 -0.30 -1.35
CA THR A 112 0.12 -1.43 -2.29
C THR A 112 -1.33 -1.82 -2.51
N PHE A 113 -1.60 -2.33 -3.70
CA PHE A 113 -2.81 -3.04 -4.06
C PHE A 113 -2.45 -4.49 -4.36
N ASP A 114 -3.08 -5.40 -3.64
CA ASP A 114 -2.71 -6.80 -3.58
C ASP A 114 -3.86 -7.66 -4.09
N ALA A 115 -3.66 -8.33 -5.22
CA ALA A 115 -4.65 -9.25 -5.77
C ALA A 115 -4.47 -10.63 -5.14
N VAL A 116 -5.50 -11.11 -4.44
CA VAL A 116 -5.48 -12.36 -3.66
C VAL A 116 -6.24 -13.46 -4.42
N SER A 117 -5.79 -14.71 -4.34
CA SER A 117 -6.37 -15.85 -5.05
C SER A 117 -7.81 -16.18 -4.65
N ASN A 118 -8.28 -15.67 -3.51
CA ASN A 118 -9.66 -15.79 -3.06
C ASN A 118 -10.60 -14.70 -3.65
N GLY A 119 -10.11 -13.89 -4.59
CA GLY A 119 -10.88 -12.86 -5.28
C GLY A 119 -10.90 -11.50 -4.58
N LEU A 120 -10.28 -11.37 -3.40
CA LEU A 120 -10.14 -10.08 -2.73
C LEU A 120 -9.04 -9.24 -3.37
N ILE A 121 -9.25 -7.92 -3.37
CA ILE A 121 -8.19 -6.93 -3.57
C ILE A 121 -7.95 -6.29 -2.21
N ASN A 122 -6.78 -6.53 -1.63
CA ASN A 122 -6.39 -5.85 -0.40
C ASN A 122 -5.64 -4.56 -0.74
N VAL A 123 -5.96 -3.48 -0.05
CA VAL A 123 -5.11 -2.29 0.00
C VAL A 123 -4.32 -2.36 1.30
N ALA A 124 -3.02 -2.13 1.22
CA ALA A 124 -2.19 -2.04 2.41
C ALA A 124 -1.34 -0.77 2.42
N THR A 125 -1.24 -0.19 3.61
CA THR A 125 -0.25 0.84 3.92
C THR A 125 0.67 0.29 5.00
N GLY A 126 1.97 0.47 4.84
CA GLY A 126 2.92 -0.14 5.76
C GLY A 126 4.21 0.63 5.91
N LYS A 127 5.04 0.13 6.83
CA LYS A 127 6.37 0.65 7.12
C LYS A 127 7.38 -0.48 7.09
N MET A 128 8.40 -0.32 6.27
CA MET A 128 9.58 -1.17 6.25
C MET A 128 10.72 -0.48 6.99
N ASP A 129 11.23 -1.15 8.02
CA ASP A 129 12.37 -0.72 8.82
C ASP A 129 13.48 -1.75 8.65
N LEU A 130 14.50 -1.39 7.87
CA LEU A 130 15.63 -2.27 7.57
C LEU A 130 16.58 -2.42 8.76
N VAL A 131 16.62 -1.45 9.67
CA VAL A 131 17.48 -1.48 10.87
C VAL A 131 16.92 -2.48 11.87
N ASN A 132 15.62 -2.38 12.14
CA ASN A 132 14.91 -3.30 13.04
C ASN A 132 14.47 -4.60 12.35
N ARG A 133 14.68 -4.71 11.04
CA ARG A 133 14.31 -5.86 10.21
C ARG A 133 12.82 -6.19 10.28
N THR A 134 11.96 -5.18 10.25
CA THR A 134 10.50 -5.37 10.33
C THR A 134 9.77 -4.77 9.14
N MET A 135 8.67 -5.40 8.75
CA MET A 135 7.66 -4.80 7.89
C MET A 135 6.31 -4.89 8.60
N LYS A 136 5.64 -3.75 8.79
CA LYS A 136 4.33 -3.69 9.45
C LYS A 136 3.32 -3.04 8.53
N PHE A 137 2.18 -3.70 8.33
CA PHE A 137 1.14 -3.27 7.41
C PHE A 137 -0.20 -3.16 8.12
N LYS A 138 -0.96 -2.13 7.76
CA LYS A 138 -2.40 -2.09 7.95
C LYS A 138 -3.05 -2.45 6.62
N VAL A 139 -3.83 -3.52 6.62
CA VAL A 139 -4.41 -4.12 5.42
C VAL A 139 -5.93 -4.05 5.52
N ALA A 140 -6.61 -3.74 4.43
CA ALA A 140 -8.07 -3.81 4.34
C ALA A 140 -8.50 -4.25 2.93
N PRO A 141 -9.54 -5.10 2.78
CA PRO A 141 -10.08 -5.43 1.48
C PRO A 141 -10.84 -4.23 0.88
N LEU A 142 -10.75 -4.03 -0.43
CA LEU A 142 -11.68 -3.17 -1.17
C LEU A 142 -13.08 -3.79 -1.19
N LYS A 143 -14.10 -2.93 -1.24
CA LYS A 143 -15.52 -3.28 -1.37
C LYS A 143 -16.09 -2.85 -2.71
#